data_AF-J3D4G7-F1
#
_entry.id   AF-J3D4G7-F1
#
_cell.length_a   1.000
_cell.length_b   1.000
_cell.length_c   1.000
_cell.angle_alpha   90.00
_cell.angle_beta   90.00
_cell.angle_gamma   90.00
#
_symmetry.space_group_name_H-M   'P 1'
#
loop_
_entity.id
_entity.type
_entity.pdbx_description
1 polymer ?
#
loop_
_entity_poly.entity_id
_entity_poly.type
_entity_poly.pdbx_seq_one_letter_code
_entity_poly.pdbx_strand_id
1 'polypeptide(L)'
;MPTREFKYLPIISADQKRPNARWWIDTPLNAASCAVHNDLLEIKGWVLSSQNTSILIRTSLKTYEFQLTEERPDVLTRLLTAETIGNFSSKCGFDIKIQFEEHLDFGLKQDGCEYWIQVIAAVARPKVLIGTDNWLFLDNDTNRSVDQFRGKFTLSTETILRWRDYYNWIRKKASDADLTWQFFVAPAKEELFPDFYPFNRGKTTPIDQFLHEFKLMDNIVYPLKQLHEARELSYYRTDTHWSDYGAYLGAIDILKGFKLGSHSDRLINSFKAVSSKGDLGSKLFPEQTSTSLLLSNAPTSAIKIFDNGISNIGRIWIYENIKSSTEYTLLIFGDSFSVNLIAQLACVFRRIVYAHTAAIFDQSIVDQEHPDFLLLQTNQRFLARPPEANQSIWDTIHDKLLGFTPNDLILVTNHMNKQQDQSSIFYTKKMLEQLYNQPHHHP
;
A
#
# COMPACT_ATOMS: atom_id res chain seq x y z
N MET A 1 -21.25 6.07 -15.36
CA MET A 1 -20.81 4.69 -15.06
C MET A 1 -19.29 4.67 -15.01
N PRO A 2 -18.65 3.88 -14.14
CA PRO A 2 -17.19 3.83 -14.10
C PRO A 2 -16.65 3.16 -15.37
N THR A 3 -15.94 3.92 -16.19
CA THR A 3 -15.16 3.40 -17.30
C THR A 3 -13.73 3.12 -16.84
N ARG A 4 -13.15 2.03 -17.35
CA ARG A 4 -11.73 1.68 -17.18
C ARG A 4 -11.06 1.69 -18.55
N GLU A 5 -9.85 2.24 -18.63
CA GLU A 5 -9.00 2.09 -19.81
C GLU A 5 -8.39 0.68 -19.78
N PHE A 6 -8.24 0.03 -20.93
CA PHE A 6 -7.67 -1.32 -21.03
C PHE A 6 -6.41 -1.33 -21.88
N LYS A 7 -5.47 -2.22 -21.56
CA LYS A 7 -4.27 -2.49 -22.35
C LYS A 7 -4.08 -3.97 -22.59
N TYR A 8 -3.53 -4.28 -23.75
CA TYR A 8 -3.14 -5.62 -24.14
C TYR A 8 -1.65 -5.82 -23.83
N LEU A 9 -1.32 -6.77 -22.96
CA LEU A 9 0.06 -7.10 -22.58
C LEU A 9 0.46 -8.47 -23.14
N PRO A 10 1.67 -8.63 -23.71
CA PRO A 10 2.08 -9.89 -24.31
C PRO A 10 2.16 -10.97 -23.23
N ILE A 11 1.85 -12.21 -23.60
CA ILE A 11 2.06 -13.35 -22.71
C ILE A 11 3.53 -13.73 -22.75
N ILE A 12 4.21 -13.62 -21.60
CA ILE A 12 5.65 -13.89 -21.49
C ILE A 12 5.84 -15.41 -21.40
N SER A 13 6.13 -16.06 -22.51
CA SER A 13 6.59 -17.46 -22.56
C SER A 13 7.54 -17.66 -23.74
N ALA A 14 8.64 -18.39 -23.50
CA ALA A 14 9.67 -18.68 -24.51
C ALA A 14 9.21 -19.68 -25.59
N ASP A 15 8.12 -20.43 -25.35
CA ASP A 15 7.60 -21.48 -26.22
C ASP A 15 6.18 -21.16 -26.75
N GLN A 16 5.94 -19.93 -27.24
CA GLN A 16 4.64 -19.57 -27.79
C GLN A 16 4.36 -20.28 -29.12
N LYS A 17 3.59 -21.37 -29.08
CA LYS A 17 2.87 -21.89 -30.24
C LYS A 17 1.79 -20.88 -30.64
N ARG A 18 1.66 -20.61 -31.95
CA ARG A 18 0.60 -19.74 -32.48
C ARG A 18 -0.59 -20.57 -32.95
N PRO A 19 -1.83 -20.14 -32.66
CA PRO A 19 -3.01 -20.78 -33.21
C PRO A 19 -3.05 -20.56 -34.73
N ASN A 20 -3.56 -21.54 -35.47
CA ASN A 20 -3.85 -21.38 -36.89
C ASN A 20 -5.25 -20.77 -37.06
N ALA A 21 -5.34 -19.48 -36.74
CA ALA A 21 -6.57 -18.71 -36.81
C ALA A 21 -6.27 -17.23 -37.08
N ARG A 22 -7.24 -16.54 -37.68
CA ARG A 22 -7.34 -15.07 -37.63
C ARG A 22 -8.36 -14.69 -36.59
N TRP A 23 -8.17 -13.57 -35.93
CA TRP A 23 -9.06 -13.14 -34.85
C TRP A 23 -9.10 -11.63 -34.67
N TRP A 24 -10.02 -11.15 -33.84
CA TRP A 24 -9.98 -9.79 -33.35
C TRP A 24 -10.85 -9.67 -32.09
N ILE A 25 -10.50 -8.72 -31.23
CA ILE A 25 -11.31 -8.36 -30.06
C ILE A 25 -11.86 -6.96 -30.34
N ASP A 26 -13.18 -6.88 -30.54
CA ASP A 26 -13.91 -5.63 -30.76
C ASP A 26 -14.04 -4.83 -29.46
N THR A 27 -14.19 -5.51 -28.32
CA THR A 27 -14.32 -4.90 -26.99
C THR A 27 -13.68 -5.82 -25.93
N PRO A 28 -12.94 -5.29 -24.94
CA PRO A 28 -12.44 -3.91 -24.86
C PRO A 28 -11.30 -3.68 -25.86
N LEU A 29 -11.27 -2.55 -26.56
CA LEU A 29 -10.15 -2.20 -27.44
C LEU A 29 -8.88 -1.87 -26.64
N ASN A 30 -7.72 -2.15 -27.22
CA ASN A 30 -6.43 -1.75 -26.64
C ASN A 30 -6.32 -0.21 -26.57
N ALA A 31 -5.87 0.30 -25.42
CA ALA A 31 -5.77 1.72 -25.09
C ALA A 31 -7.11 2.48 -25.21
N ALA A 32 -8.23 1.80 -24.94
CA ALA A 32 -9.56 2.40 -24.96
C ALA A 32 -10.27 2.24 -23.61
N SER A 33 -11.15 3.20 -23.31
CA SER A 33 -12.04 3.13 -22.16
C SER A 33 -13.27 2.29 -22.47
N CYS A 34 -13.55 1.28 -21.64
CA CYS A 34 -14.76 0.46 -21.70
C CYS A 34 -15.48 0.50 -20.35
N ALA A 35 -16.80 0.33 -20.37
CA ALA A 35 -17.59 0.23 -19.16
C ALA A 35 -17.42 -1.16 -18.52
N VAL A 36 -17.25 -1.18 -17.20
CA VAL A 36 -17.34 -2.41 -16.39
C VAL A 36 -18.58 -2.27 -15.52
N HIS A 37 -19.53 -3.19 -15.65
CA HIS A 37 -20.83 -3.10 -14.98
C HIS A 37 -20.98 -4.22 -13.96
N ASN A 38 -21.14 -3.87 -12.67
CA ASN A 38 -21.21 -4.85 -11.57
C ASN A 38 -20.06 -5.87 -11.64
N ASP A 39 -18.84 -5.38 -11.86
CA ASP A 39 -17.63 -6.19 -12.01
C ASP A 39 -17.64 -7.18 -13.19
N LEU A 40 -18.59 -7.03 -14.13
CA LEU A 40 -18.60 -7.78 -15.38
C LEU A 40 -17.96 -6.95 -16.50
N LEU A 41 -16.96 -7.54 -17.15
CA LEU A 41 -16.39 -7.08 -18.40
C LEU A 41 -17.07 -7.81 -19.56
N GLU A 42 -17.49 -7.05 -20.55
CA GLU A 42 -17.99 -7.59 -21.82
C GLU A 42 -16.83 -7.68 -22.82
N ILE A 43 -16.62 -8.89 -23.36
CA ILE A 43 -15.58 -9.20 -24.33
C ILE A 43 -16.23 -9.67 -25.63
N LYS A 44 -16.09 -8.88 -26.70
CA LYS A 44 -16.66 -9.19 -28.01
C LYS A 44 -15.57 -9.31 -29.05
N GLY A 45 -15.81 -10.13 -30.06
CA GLY A 45 -14.86 -10.28 -31.15
C GLY A 45 -15.24 -11.39 -32.11
N TRP A 46 -14.24 -11.85 -32.85
CA TRP A 46 -14.38 -12.94 -33.81
C TRP A 46 -13.10 -13.76 -33.95
N VAL A 47 -13.25 -15.01 -34.39
CA VAL A 47 -12.18 -15.95 -34.70
C VAL A 47 -12.53 -16.73 -35.96
N LEU A 48 -11.73 -16.57 -37.01
CA LEU A 48 -11.78 -17.38 -38.22
C LEU A 48 -10.74 -18.48 -38.17
N SER A 49 -11.20 -19.73 -38.12
CA SER A 49 -10.36 -20.91 -38.27
C SER A 49 -11.10 -22.00 -39.05
N SER A 50 -10.33 -22.83 -39.77
CA SER A 50 -10.83 -24.04 -40.41
C SER A 50 -10.87 -25.24 -39.45
N GLN A 51 -10.37 -25.08 -38.22
CA GLN A 51 -10.38 -26.08 -37.15
C GLN A 51 -11.46 -25.76 -36.11
N ASN A 52 -11.90 -26.78 -35.39
CA ASN A 52 -12.84 -26.58 -34.28
C ASN A 52 -12.16 -25.74 -33.19
N THR A 53 -12.66 -24.52 -32.98
CA THR A 53 -12.00 -23.50 -32.17
C THR A 53 -12.96 -22.92 -31.14
N SER A 54 -12.51 -22.85 -29.88
CA SER A 54 -13.21 -22.18 -28.78
C SER A 54 -12.35 -21.09 -28.15
N ILE A 55 -12.99 -20.15 -27.45
CA ILE A 55 -12.34 -19.09 -26.68
C ILE A 55 -11.99 -19.61 -25.30
N LEU A 56 -10.77 -19.33 -24.84
CA LEU A 56 -10.35 -19.53 -23.47
C LEU A 56 -10.21 -18.19 -22.76
N ILE A 57 -10.76 -18.08 -21.56
CA ILE A 57 -10.51 -16.95 -20.66
C ILE A 57 -10.02 -17.48 -19.32
N ARG A 58 -8.81 -17.07 -18.91
CA ARG A 58 -8.26 -17.38 -17.58
C ARG A 58 -8.33 -16.16 -16.67
N THR A 59 -8.92 -16.36 -15.51
CA THR A 59 -9.02 -15.40 -14.40
C THR A 59 -8.16 -15.88 -13.23
N SER A 60 -8.05 -15.07 -12.17
CA SER A 60 -7.42 -15.46 -10.90
C SER A 60 -8.05 -16.71 -10.27
N LEU A 61 -9.34 -16.95 -10.52
CA LEU A 61 -10.10 -18.04 -9.91
C LEU A 61 -10.10 -19.32 -10.74
N LYS A 62 -10.29 -19.21 -12.06
CA LYS A 62 -10.42 -20.36 -12.98
C LYS A 62 -10.29 -19.97 -14.45
N THR A 63 -10.16 -21.02 -15.28
CA THR A 63 -10.25 -20.95 -16.75
C THR A 63 -11.65 -21.32 -17.22
N TYR A 64 -12.17 -20.57 -18.19
CA TYR A 64 -13.46 -20.75 -18.83
C TYR A 64 -13.26 -21.03 -20.32
N GLU A 65 -14.10 -21.89 -20.88
CA GLU A 65 -14.14 -22.19 -22.32
C GLU A 65 -15.49 -21.78 -22.90
N PHE A 66 -15.49 -21.01 -23.99
CA PHE A 66 -16.70 -20.51 -24.66
C PHE A 66 -16.69 -20.87 -26.14
N GLN A 67 -17.84 -21.27 -26.66
CA GLN A 67 -18.01 -21.58 -28.08
C GLN A 67 -18.26 -20.29 -28.89
N LEU A 68 -17.91 -20.33 -30.18
CA LEU A 68 -18.24 -19.26 -31.12
C LEU A 68 -19.70 -19.42 -31.56
N THR A 69 -20.57 -18.52 -31.09
CA THR A 69 -22.02 -18.59 -31.34
C THR A 69 -22.56 -17.49 -32.24
N GLU A 70 -21.84 -16.37 -32.34
CA GLU A 70 -22.35 -15.18 -33.01
C GLU A 70 -22.04 -15.20 -34.51
N GLU A 71 -23.01 -14.78 -35.31
CA GLU A 71 -22.82 -14.63 -36.76
C GLU A 71 -22.09 -13.33 -37.09
N ARG A 72 -21.09 -13.42 -37.97
CA ARG A 72 -20.28 -12.25 -38.39
C ARG A 72 -20.15 -12.17 -39.92
N PRO A 73 -21.26 -11.87 -40.64
CA PRO A 73 -21.25 -11.78 -42.10
C PRO A 73 -20.34 -10.66 -42.61
N ASP A 74 -20.14 -9.61 -41.82
CA ASP A 74 -19.19 -8.51 -42.07
C ASP A 74 -17.75 -9.03 -42.19
N VAL A 75 -17.35 -9.91 -41.28
CA VAL A 75 -16.00 -10.51 -41.23
C VAL A 75 -15.80 -11.45 -42.41
N LEU A 76 -16.76 -12.33 -42.69
CA LEU A 76 -16.67 -13.31 -43.79
C LEU A 76 -16.55 -12.62 -45.14
N THR A 77 -17.42 -11.62 -45.40
CA THR A 77 -17.43 -10.88 -46.67
C THR A 77 -16.15 -10.06 -46.86
N ARG A 78 -15.54 -9.57 -45.77
CA ARG A 78 -14.34 -8.74 -45.82
C ARG A 78 -13.06 -9.54 -46.00
N LEU A 79 -12.98 -10.73 -45.41
CA LEU A 79 -11.73 -11.49 -45.25
C LEU A 79 -11.63 -12.74 -46.12
N LEU A 80 -12.74 -13.22 -46.67
CA LEU A 80 -12.81 -14.43 -47.49
C LEU A 80 -13.30 -14.10 -48.90
N THR A 81 -12.89 -14.91 -49.87
CA THR A 81 -13.39 -14.88 -51.26
C THR A 81 -14.60 -15.78 -51.41
N ALA A 82 -15.40 -15.59 -52.46
CA ALA A 82 -16.56 -16.47 -52.76
C ALA A 82 -16.19 -17.96 -52.80
N GLU A 83 -14.96 -18.29 -53.21
CA GLU A 83 -14.43 -19.65 -53.28
C GLU A 83 -14.02 -20.24 -51.91
N THR A 84 -13.75 -19.40 -50.91
CA THR A 84 -13.22 -19.84 -49.60
C THR A 84 -14.24 -19.72 -48.46
N ILE A 85 -15.34 -18.98 -48.65
CA ILE A 85 -16.39 -18.80 -47.63
C ILE A 85 -16.97 -20.13 -47.13
N GLY A 86 -17.14 -21.12 -48.02
CA GLY A 86 -17.70 -22.44 -47.66
C GLY A 86 -16.85 -23.28 -46.70
N ASN A 87 -15.59 -22.91 -46.48
CA ASN A 87 -14.65 -23.64 -45.62
C ASN A 87 -14.65 -23.15 -44.17
N PHE A 88 -15.43 -22.12 -43.84
CA PHE A 88 -15.45 -21.51 -42.52
C PHE A 88 -16.89 -21.43 -41.98
N SER A 89 -17.03 -21.58 -40.66
CA SER A 89 -18.32 -21.41 -39.99
C SER A 89 -18.83 -19.98 -40.11
N SER A 90 -20.14 -19.81 -40.33
CA SER A 90 -20.78 -18.49 -40.24
C SER A 90 -20.83 -17.95 -38.80
N LYS A 91 -20.82 -18.86 -37.82
CA LYS A 91 -20.73 -18.57 -36.39
C LYS A 91 -19.27 -18.51 -35.97
N CYS A 92 -18.66 -17.36 -36.19
CA CYS A 92 -17.26 -17.10 -35.88
C CYS A 92 -17.08 -15.97 -34.86
N GLY A 93 -18.16 -15.36 -34.38
CA GLY A 93 -18.14 -14.32 -33.36
C GLY A 93 -18.36 -14.85 -31.94
N PHE A 94 -18.02 -14.00 -30.96
CA PHE A 94 -18.29 -14.23 -29.54
C PHE A 94 -18.71 -12.93 -28.84
N ASP A 95 -19.57 -13.07 -27.82
CA ASP A 95 -19.99 -12.00 -26.91
C ASP A 95 -20.06 -12.58 -25.49
N ILE A 96 -19.04 -12.30 -24.68
CA ILE A 96 -18.81 -12.95 -23.39
C ILE A 96 -18.87 -11.91 -22.28
N LYS A 97 -19.66 -12.17 -21.25
CA LYS A 97 -19.66 -11.38 -20.01
C LYS A 97 -19.01 -12.19 -18.91
N ILE A 98 -17.92 -11.69 -18.36
CA ILE A 98 -17.15 -12.39 -17.35
C ILE A 98 -16.80 -11.47 -16.18
N GLN A 99 -16.75 -12.04 -14.98
CA GLN A 99 -16.28 -11.34 -13.80
C GLN A 99 -14.82 -10.91 -14.00
N PHE A 100 -14.55 -9.64 -13.76
CA PHE A 100 -13.29 -8.98 -14.07
C PHE A 100 -12.81 -8.16 -12.87
N GLU A 101 -11.58 -8.45 -12.43
CA GLU A 101 -10.94 -7.78 -11.30
C GLU A 101 -9.95 -6.73 -11.80
N GLU A 102 -8.79 -7.17 -12.27
CA GLU A 102 -7.70 -6.30 -12.74
C GLU A 102 -7.16 -6.72 -14.11
N HIS A 103 -7.05 -8.03 -14.36
CA HIS A 103 -6.60 -8.59 -15.63
C HIS A 103 -7.22 -9.97 -15.87
N LEU A 104 -7.15 -10.42 -17.12
CA LEU A 104 -7.45 -11.79 -17.54
C LEU A 104 -6.58 -12.19 -18.72
N ASP A 105 -6.38 -13.48 -18.92
CA ASP A 105 -5.72 -13.99 -20.12
C ASP A 105 -6.77 -14.43 -21.14
N PHE A 106 -6.57 -14.03 -22.38
CA PHE A 106 -7.35 -14.43 -23.54
C PHE A 106 -6.57 -15.43 -24.38
N GLY A 107 -7.21 -16.54 -24.72
CA GLY A 107 -6.64 -17.61 -25.51
C GLY A 107 -7.65 -18.27 -26.44
N LEU A 108 -7.17 -19.21 -27.23
CA LEU A 108 -7.97 -20.10 -28.08
C LEU A 108 -7.64 -21.55 -27.74
N LYS A 109 -8.61 -22.44 -27.94
CA LYS A 109 -8.38 -23.88 -27.95
C LYS A 109 -8.70 -24.42 -29.33
N GLN A 110 -7.73 -25.11 -29.95
CA GLN A 110 -7.87 -25.72 -31.27
C GLN A 110 -7.40 -27.17 -31.20
N ASP A 111 -8.25 -28.11 -31.63
CA ASP A 111 -7.94 -29.55 -31.64
C ASP A 111 -7.37 -30.07 -30.30
N GLY A 112 -7.89 -29.55 -29.19
CA GLY A 112 -7.46 -29.92 -27.83
C GLY A 112 -6.19 -29.22 -27.32
N CYS A 113 -5.51 -28.41 -28.15
CA CYS A 113 -4.36 -27.61 -27.75
C CYS A 113 -4.77 -26.20 -27.32
N GLU A 114 -4.21 -25.70 -26.22
CA GLU A 114 -4.46 -24.35 -25.72
C GLU A 114 -3.40 -23.36 -26.23
N TYR A 115 -3.86 -22.20 -26.69
CA TYR A 115 -3.05 -21.13 -27.24
C TYR A 115 -3.38 -19.83 -26.54
N TRP A 116 -2.55 -19.44 -25.58
CA TRP A 116 -2.71 -18.17 -24.87
C TRP A 116 -2.11 -17.03 -25.70
N ILE A 117 -2.91 -15.99 -25.96
CA ILE A 117 -2.57 -14.94 -26.93
C ILE A 117 -2.18 -13.64 -26.23
N GLN A 118 -3.04 -13.15 -25.32
CA GLN A 118 -2.93 -11.79 -24.79
C GLN A 118 -3.43 -11.73 -23.35
N VAL A 119 -2.79 -10.90 -22.52
CA VAL A 119 -3.39 -10.45 -21.26
C VAL A 119 -4.18 -9.18 -21.52
N ILE A 120 -5.46 -9.16 -21.14
CA ILE A 120 -6.30 -7.96 -21.14
C ILE A 120 -6.30 -7.41 -19.71
N ALA A 121 -5.69 -6.24 -19.50
CA ALA A 121 -5.56 -5.62 -18.20
C ALA A 121 -6.23 -4.24 -18.18
N ALA A 122 -6.89 -3.90 -17.07
CA ALA A 122 -7.33 -2.53 -16.84
C ALA A 122 -6.12 -1.68 -16.46
N VAL A 123 -5.99 -0.51 -17.09
CA VAL A 123 -5.03 0.51 -16.67
C VAL A 123 -5.51 1.05 -15.33
N ALA A 124 -4.72 0.80 -14.29
CA ALA A 124 -4.94 1.40 -12.99
C ALA A 124 -4.93 2.93 -13.18
N ARG A 125 -6.02 3.60 -12.75
CA ARG A 125 -5.98 5.06 -12.66
C ARG A 125 -4.81 5.42 -11.75
N PRO A 126 -3.94 6.36 -12.13
CA PRO A 126 -2.83 6.73 -11.28
C PRO A 126 -3.40 7.17 -9.93
N LYS A 127 -2.81 6.64 -8.85
CA LYS A 127 -3.17 7.02 -7.48
C LYS A 127 -2.61 8.40 -7.13
N VAL A 128 -2.78 9.36 -8.03
CA VAL A 128 -2.17 10.68 -8.01
C VAL A 128 -3.20 11.71 -8.49
N LEU A 129 -3.45 12.70 -7.64
CA LEU A 129 -4.20 13.91 -7.96
C LEU A 129 -3.22 15.07 -8.09
N ILE A 130 -3.28 15.78 -9.21
CA ILE A 130 -2.42 16.92 -9.49
C ILE A 130 -3.14 18.18 -8.99
N GLY A 131 -2.56 18.82 -7.99
CA GLY A 131 -2.93 20.14 -7.51
C GLY A 131 -2.24 21.27 -8.27
N THR A 132 -2.40 22.50 -7.80
CA THR A 132 -1.70 23.66 -8.37
C THR A 132 -0.20 23.60 -8.05
N ASP A 133 0.62 24.29 -8.85
CA ASP A 133 2.08 24.34 -8.72
C ASP A 133 2.78 22.96 -8.63
N ASN A 134 2.23 21.97 -9.34
CA ASN A 134 2.73 20.59 -9.37
C ASN A 134 2.79 19.92 -7.97
N TRP A 135 1.97 20.37 -7.02
CA TRP A 135 1.75 19.61 -5.80
C TRP A 135 0.97 18.34 -6.13
N LEU A 136 1.51 17.19 -5.72
CA LEU A 136 0.86 15.90 -5.94
C LEU A 136 0.20 15.43 -4.65
N PHE A 137 -1.00 14.87 -4.77
CA PHE A 137 -1.78 14.33 -3.67
C PHE A 137 -2.22 12.90 -3.96
N LEU A 138 -2.54 12.13 -2.92
CA LEU A 138 -3.05 10.78 -3.06
C LEU A 138 -4.49 10.82 -3.58
N ASP A 139 -4.82 9.93 -4.52
CA ASP A 139 -6.18 9.70 -5.01
C ASP A 139 -6.37 8.22 -5.37
N ASN A 140 -7.61 7.80 -5.58
CA ASN A 140 -7.99 6.42 -5.92
C ASN A 140 -7.37 5.38 -4.97
N ASP A 141 -7.23 5.74 -3.69
CA ASP A 141 -6.74 4.87 -2.64
C ASP A 141 -7.88 4.12 -1.93
N THR A 142 -7.55 3.00 -1.29
CA THR A 142 -8.53 2.12 -0.67
C THR A 142 -9.18 2.70 0.59
N ASN A 143 -8.62 3.78 1.16
CA ASN A 143 -9.21 4.48 2.31
C ASN A 143 -10.07 5.66 1.88
N ARG A 144 -10.19 5.96 0.58
CA ARG A 144 -11.03 7.05 0.05
C ARG A 144 -10.61 8.43 0.58
N SER A 145 -9.32 8.72 0.64
CA SER A 145 -8.77 9.95 1.28
C SER A 145 -9.44 11.22 0.78
N VAL A 146 -9.67 11.33 -0.54
CA VAL A 146 -10.39 12.46 -1.16
C VAL A 146 -11.82 12.62 -0.60
N ASP A 147 -12.56 11.52 -0.43
CA ASP A 147 -13.92 11.58 0.12
C ASP A 147 -13.91 11.92 1.61
N GLN A 148 -12.90 11.45 2.36
CA GLN A 148 -12.73 11.81 3.77
C GLN A 148 -12.56 13.33 3.92
N PHE A 149 -11.61 13.92 3.17
CA PHE A 149 -11.33 15.35 3.22
C PHE A 149 -12.53 16.21 2.80
N ARG A 150 -13.27 15.77 1.77
CA ARG A 150 -14.46 16.47 1.28
C ARG A 150 -15.69 16.31 2.18
N GLY A 151 -15.60 15.51 3.25
CA GLY A 151 -16.74 15.18 4.12
C GLY A 151 -17.81 14.32 3.44
N LYS A 152 -17.44 13.61 2.36
CA LYS A 152 -18.30 12.62 1.67
C LYS A 152 -18.19 11.22 2.27
N PHE A 153 -17.15 11.00 3.05
CA PHE A 153 -16.98 9.82 3.88
C PHE A 153 -16.74 10.29 5.31
N THR A 154 -17.59 9.81 6.22
CA THR A 154 -17.54 10.12 7.65
C THR A 154 -17.52 8.82 8.45
N LEU A 155 -17.01 8.85 9.68
CA LEU A 155 -17.09 7.72 10.59
C LEU A 155 -18.54 7.47 10.97
N SER A 156 -18.96 6.21 10.91
CA SER A 156 -20.25 5.79 11.46
C SER A 156 -20.18 5.75 12.98
N THR A 157 -21.35 5.72 13.64
CA THR A 157 -21.43 5.51 15.09
C THR A 157 -20.72 4.23 15.53
N GLU A 158 -20.86 3.14 14.75
CA GLU A 158 -20.18 1.87 15.02
C GLU A 158 -18.65 2.02 14.95
N THR A 159 -18.14 2.72 13.94
CA THR A 159 -16.69 2.98 13.82
C THR A 159 -16.15 3.78 15.00
N ILE A 160 -16.90 4.78 15.48
CA ILE A 160 -16.53 5.56 16.67
C ILE A 160 -16.53 4.68 17.93
N LEU A 161 -17.55 3.83 18.11
CA LEU A 161 -17.60 2.88 19.22
C LEU A 161 -16.39 1.93 19.21
N ARG A 162 -16.04 1.39 18.05
CA ARG A 162 -14.83 0.54 17.89
C ARG A 162 -13.54 1.28 18.25
N TRP A 163 -13.41 2.56 17.89
CA TRP A 163 -12.27 3.38 18.33
C TRP A 163 -12.25 3.55 19.86
N ARG A 164 -13.41 3.77 20.50
CA ARG A 164 -13.50 3.87 21.97
C ARG A 164 -13.08 2.57 22.63
N ASP A 165 -13.55 1.43 22.13
CA ASP A 165 -13.21 0.12 22.64
C ASP A 165 -11.71 -0.15 22.51
N TYR A 166 -11.14 0.15 21.34
CA TYR A 166 -9.71 0.01 21.10
C TYR A 166 -8.88 0.92 22.03
N TYR A 167 -9.24 2.19 22.16
CA TYR A 167 -8.57 3.13 23.05
C TYR A 167 -8.61 2.67 24.51
N ASN A 168 -9.78 2.25 25.00
CA ASN A 168 -9.93 1.76 26.38
C ASN A 168 -9.13 0.48 26.61
N TRP A 169 -9.08 -0.41 25.62
CA TRP A 169 -8.26 -1.60 25.67
C TRP A 169 -6.76 -1.25 25.75
N ILE A 170 -6.26 -0.34 24.91
CA ILE A 170 -4.88 0.16 25.00
C ILE A 170 -4.59 0.80 26.35
N ARG A 171 -5.50 1.66 26.85
CA ARG A 171 -5.34 2.30 28.15
C ARG A 171 -5.17 1.27 29.27
N LYS A 172 -5.96 0.19 29.23
CA LYS A 172 -5.83 -0.91 30.16
C LYS A 172 -4.48 -1.62 30.01
N LYS A 173 -4.08 -1.97 28.78
CA LYS A 173 -2.79 -2.63 28.51
C LYS A 173 -1.60 -1.80 28.97
N ALA A 174 -1.60 -0.51 28.67
CA ALA A 174 -0.56 0.40 29.09
C ALA A 174 -0.52 0.55 30.61
N SER A 175 -1.69 0.64 31.28
CA SER A 175 -1.74 0.68 32.74
C SER A 175 -1.26 -0.61 33.40
N ASP A 176 -1.62 -1.78 32.85
CA ASP A 176 -1.22 -3.09 33.38
C ASP A 176 0.30 -3.32 33.25
N ALA A 177 0.95 -2.65 32.28
CA ALA A 177 2.38 -2.74 32.00
C ALA A 177 3.19 -1.49 32.42
N ASP A 178 2.59 -0.54 33.14
CA ASP A 178 3.18 0.75 33.55
C ASP A 178 3.85 1.55 32.41
N LEU A 179 3.22 1.53 31.23
CA LEU A 179 3.74 2.14 30.01
C LEU A 179 3.28 3.59 29.86
N THR A 180 4.23 4.49 29.62
CA THR A 180 3.88 5.83 29.10
C THR A 180 3.62 5.72 27.60
N TRP A 181 2.42 6.09 27.15
CA TRP A 181 2.03 5.88 25.76
C TRP A 181 1.39 7.11 25.11
N GLN A 182 1.47 7.18 23.78
CA GLN A 182 0.82 8.19 22.96
C GLN A 182 0.19 7.55 21.72
N PHE A 183 -0.97 8.09 21.32
CA PHE A 183 -1.58 7.86 20.03
C PHE A 183 -1.32 9.06 19.12
N PHE A 184 -0.49 8.87 18.10
CA PHE A 184 -0.03 9.94 17.23
C PHE A 184 -0.67 9.82 15.85
N VAL A 185 -1.40 10.85 15.44
CA VAL A 185 -2.05 10.91 14.13
C VAL A 185 -1.28 11.87 13.24
N ALA A 186 -0.61 11.34 12.21
CA ALA A 186 0.00 12.17 11.17
C ALA A 186 -1.10 12.82 10.32
N PRO A 187 -1.14 14.17 10.21
CA PRO A 187 -2.16 14.85 9.41
C PRO A 187 -2.12 14.44 7.94
N ALA A 188 -3.27 14.52 7.28
CA ALA A 188 -3.31 14.35 5.84
C ALA A 188 -2.71 15.60 5.16
N LYS A 189 -2.03 15.41 4.03
CA LYS A 189 -1.33 16.49 3.31
C LYS A 189 -2.29 17.59 2.87
N GLU A 190 -3.47 17.19 2.40
CA GLU A 190 -4.56 18.08 1.99
C GLU A 190 -5.11 18.98 3.11
N GLU A 191 -4.93 18.63 4.39
CA GLU A 191 -5.26 19.52 5.53
C GLU A 191 -4.32 20.71 5.65
N LEU A 192 -3.08 20.55 5.19
CA LEU A 192 -2.01 21.56 5.31
C LEU A 192 -1.89 22.45 4.08
N PHE A 193 -2.35 21.95 2.93
CA PHE A 193 -2.20 22.60 1.63
C PHE A 193 -3.55 22.83 0.92
N PRO A 194 -4.55 23.44 1.58
CA PRO A 194 -5.84 23.72 0.94
C PRO A 194 -5.71 24.66 -0.27
N ASP A 195 -4.68 25.52 -0.28
CA ASP A 195 -4.38 26.45 -1.38
C ASP A 195 -3.88 25.72 -2.65
N PHE A 196 -3.30 24.51 -2.49
CA PHE A 196 -2.80 23.69 -3.58
C PHE A 196 -3.71 22.52 -3.95
N TYR A 197 -4.61 22.13 -3.05
CA TYR A 197 -5.50 21.00 -3.23
C TYR A 197 -6.75 21.39 -4.04
N PRO A 198 -7.18 20.62 -5.06
CA PRO A 198 -8.24 21.04 -5.98
C PRO A 198 -9.66 20.89 -5.41
N PHE A 199 -9.81 20.43 -4.18
CA PHE A 199 -11.11 20.26 -3.53
C PHE A 199 -11.22 21.11 -2.27
N ASN A 200 -12.44 21.56 -1.98
CA ASN A 200 -12.74 22.20 -0.71
C ASN A 200 -12.93 21.15 0.38
N ARG A 201 -12.43 21.47 1.57
CA ARG A 201 -12.63 20.67 2.78
C ARG A 201 -14.10 20.61 3.16
N GLY A 202 -14.57 19.44 3.58
CA GLY A 202 -15.89 19.27 4.16
C GLY A 202 -16.02 19.97 5.51
N LYS A 203 -17.27 20.28 5.91
CA LYS A 203 -17.56 20.84 7.24
C LYS A 203 -17.22 19.88 8.38
N THR A 204 -17.36 18.59 8.13
CA THR A 204 -17.09 17.52 9.09
C THR A 204 -16.42 16.39 8.34
N THR A 205 -15.26 15.98 8.84
CA THR A 205 -14.43 14.91 8.29
C THR A 205 -14.19 13.83 9.35
N PRO A 206 -13.65 12.66 8.98
CA PRO A 206 -13.32 11.62 9.94
C PRO A 206 -12.38 12.08 11.06
N ILE A 207 -11.40 12.94 10.75
CA ILE A 207 -10.49 13.49 11.76
C ILE A 207 -11.23 14.43 12.73
N ASP A 208 -12.17 15.24 12.25
CA ASP A 208 -12.97 16.12 13.12
C ASP A 208 -13.80 15.29 14.10
N GLN A 209 -14.42 14.21 13.62
CA GLN A 209 -15.20 13.30 14.46
C GLN A 209 -14.32 12.59 15.49
N PHE A 210 -13.15 12.10 15.06
CA PHE A 210 -12.19 11.44 15.95
C PHE A 210 -11.68 12.39 17.04
N LEU A 211 -11.17 13.57 16.66
CA LEU A 211 -10.67 14.55 17.62
C LEU A 211 -11.77 15.08 18.55
N HIS A 212 -13.01 15.22 18.06
CA HIS A 212 -14.14 15.61 18.90
C HIS A 212 -14.45 14.55 19.98
N GLU A 213 -14.49 13.27 19.58
CA GLU A 213 -14.76 12.15 20.49
C GLU A 213 -13.70 12.07 21.59
N PHE A 214 -12.42 12.28 21.23
CA PHE A 214 -11.29 12.06 22.12
C PHE A 214 -10.65 13.35 22.68
N LYS A 215 -11.34 14.49 22.58
CA LYS A 215 -10.80 15.82 22.98
C LYS A 215 -10.35 15.96 24.44
N LEU A 216 -10.83 15.09 25.33
CA LEU A 216 -10.49 15.09 26.76
C LEU A 216 -9.34 14.13 27.09
N MET A 217 -8.69 13.56 26.07
CA MET A 217 -7.66 12.55 26.23
C MET A 217 -6.29 13.12 25.93
N ASP A 218 -5.43 13.20 26.94
CA ASP A 218 -4.12 13.84 26.85
C ASP A 218 -3.09 13.01 26.06
N ASN A 219 -3.39 11.74 25.77
CA ASN A 219 -2.49 10.83 25.05
C ASN A 219 -2.58 10.97 23.52
N ILE A 220 -3.52 11.75 22.98
CA ILE A 220 -3.68 11.92 21.53
C ILE A 220 -2.91 13.15 21.05
N VAL A 221 -2.01 12.93 20.10
CA VAL A 221 -1.21 14.00 19.48
C VAL A 221 -1.55 14.11 18.00
N TYR A 222 -1.93 15.31 17.59
CA TYR A 222 -2.23 15.69 16.21
C TYR A 222 -1.52 17.01 15.87
N PRO A 223 -0.30 16.95 15.30
CA PRO A 223 0.61 18.11 15.16
C PRO A 223 0.24 19.05 14.01
N LEU A 224 -1.05 19.23 13.69
CA LEU A 224 -1.49 20.00 12.53
C LEU A 224 -1.01 21.45 12.57
N LYS A 225 -1.10 22.10 13.74
CA LYS A 225 -0.75 23.52 13.88
C LYS A 225 0.71 23.80 13.49
N GLN A 226 1.65 23.07 14.08
CA GLN A 226 3.08 23.30 13.84
C GLN A 226 3.48 22.94 12.40
N LEU A 227 2.91 21.86 11.86
CA LEU A 227 3.13 21.49 10.46
C LEU A 227 2.55 22.54 9.50
N HIS A 228 1.40 23.12 9.81
CA HIS A 228 0.78 24.16 9.00
C HIS A 228 1.64 25.43 8.99
N GLU A 229 2.19 25.83 10.14
CA GLU A 229 3.11 26.96 10.25
C GLU A 229 4.40 26.76 9.45
N ALA A 230 4.88 25.52 9.31
CA ALA A 230 6.03 25.17 8.48
C ALA A 230 5.74 25.18 6.97
N ARG A 231 4.46 25.27 6.56
CA ARG A 231 4.01 25.34 5.15
C ARG A 231 4.71 24.27 4.29
N GLU A 232 5.30 24.64 3.17
CA GLU A 232 5.92 23.73 2.19
C GLU A 232 7.08 22.90 2.76
N LEU A 233 7.69 23.33 3.88
CA LEU A 233 8.72 22.54 4.52
C LEU A 233 8.16 21.31 5.21
N SER A 234 6.85 21.24 5.49
CA SER A 234 6.26 20.14 6.25
C SER A 234 6.08 18.86 5.44
N TYR A 235 5.87 18.92 4.11
CA TYR A 235 5.62 17.77 3.24
C TYR A 235 6.41 17.85 1.95
N TYR A 236 6.78 16.70 1.42
CA TYR A 236 7.34 16.57 0.09
C TYR A 236 6.30 16.91 -0.98
N ARG A 237 6.66 17.71 -1.99
CA ARG A 237 5.73 18.17 -3.03
C ARG A 237 5.18 17.04 -3.88
N THR A 238 6.04 16.10 -4.29
CA THR A 238 5.72 14.97 -5.18
C THR A 238 5.54 13.63 -4.46
N ASP A 239 5.25 13.65 -3.16
CA ASP A 239 5.10 12.45 -2.32
C ASP A 239 3.92 12.59 -1.35
N THR A 240 3.40 11.47 -0.84
CA THR A 240 2.34 11.44 0.18
C THR A 240 2.82 11.74 1.60
N HIS A 241 4.10 11.55 1.89
CA HIS A 241 4.68 11.66 3.23
C HIS A 241 5.02 13.11 3.59
N TRP A 242 5.09 13.37 4.90
CA TRP A 242 5.76 14.55 5.41
C TRP A 242 7.24 14.56 4.99
N SER A 243 7.85 15.73 5.02
CA SER A 243 9.28 15.85 4.81
C SER A 243 10.04 15.41 6.07
N ASP A 244 11.36 15.28 5.95
CA ASP A 244 12.23 15.14 7.11
C ASP A 244 12.14 16.31 8.11
N TYR A 245 11.82 17.51 7.63
CA TYR A 245 11.55 18.66 8.49
C TYR A 245 10.17 18.56 9.16
N GLY A 246 9.16 18.06 8.45
CA GLY A 246 7.86 17.73 9.05
C GLY A 246 7.99 16.66 10.15
N ALA A 247 8.79 15.63 9.91
CA ALA A 247 9.10 14.60 10.90
C ALA A 247 9.89 15.15 12.10
N TYR A 248 10.81 16.10 11.89
CA TYR A 248 11.47 16.83 12.99
C TYR A 248 10.47 17.53 13.91
N LEU A 249 9.49 18.24 13.34
CA LEU A 249 8.42 18.89 14.11
C LEU A 249 7.53 17.86 14.83
N GLY A 250 7.15 16.78 14.14
CA GLY A 250 6.42 15.67 14.74
C GLY A 250 7.17 15.04 15.92
N ALA A 251 8.49 14.86 15.81
CA ALA A 251 9.33 14.34 16.89
C ALA A 251 9.36 15.29 18.10
N ILE A 252 9.38 16.61 17.89
CA ILE A 252 9.29 17.59 18.98
C ILE A 252 8.00 17.40 19.77
N ASP A 253 6.86 17.27 19.09
CA ASP A 253 5.57 17.11 19.76
C ASP A 253 5.43 15.75 20.45
N ILE A 254 6.01 14.67 19.87
CA ILE A 254 6.12 13.37 20.54
C ILE A 254 6.93 13.48 21.83
N LEU A 255 8.11 14.13 21.79
CA LEU A 255 8.94 14.30 22.98
C LEU A 255 8.22 15.13 24.04
N LYS A 256 7.51 16.20 23.67
CA LYS A 256 6.69 16.97 24.63
C LYS A 256 5.60 16.10 25.26
N GLY A 257 4.88 15.31 24.46
CA GLY A 257 3.84 14.40 24.95
C GLY A 257 4.38 13.36 25.94
N PHE A 258 5.61 12.90 25.73
CA PHE A 258 6.31 11.97 26.63
C PHE A 258 6.99 12.69 27.82
N LYS A 259 6.82 14.01 27.94
CA LYS A 259 7.49 14.86 28.93
C LYS A 259 9.03 14.83 28.82
N LEU A 260 9.55 14.51 27.63
CA LEU A 260 10.96 14.54 27.25
C LEU A 260 11.31 15.78 26.42
N GLY A 261 10.52 16.85 26.51
CA GLY A 261 10.72 18.08 25.73
C GLY A 261 12.10 18.73 25.94
N SER A 262 12.75 18.50 27.08
CA SER A 262 14.13 18.96 27.33
C SER A 262 15.19 18.32 26.43
N HIS A 263 14.86 17.21 25.75
CA HIS A 263 15.77 16.51 24.83
C HIS A 263 15.60 16.95 23.35
N SER A 264 14.72 17.92 23.07
CA SER A 264 14.48 18.37 21.68
C SER A 264 15.69 19.01 21.02
N ASP A 265 16.66 19.50 21.81
CA ASP A 265 17.94 20.03 21.35
C ASP A 265 18.86 18.96 20.73
N ARG A 266 18.61 17.68 21.01
CA ARG A 266 19.34 16.53 20.45
C ARG A 266 18.86 16.12 19.07
N LEU A 267 17.69 16.59 18.66
CA LEU A 267 17.13 16.30 17.35
C LEU A 267 18.00 16.93 16.25
N ILE A 268 18.05 16.27 15.09
CA ILE A 268 18.85 16.73 13.95
C ILE A 268 18.11 17.92 13.32
N ASN A 269 18.68 19.11 13.51
CA ASN A 269 18.21 20.37 12.91
C ASN A 269 19.16 20.88 11.82
N SER A 270 19.66 19.96 10.99
CA SER A 270 20.51 20.28 9.84
C SER A 270 20.05 19.51 8.63
N PHE A 271 19.80 20.22 7.54
CA PHE A 271 19.15 19.69 6.35
C PHE A 271 19.96 19.99 5.08
N LYS A 272 19.83 19.12 4.08
CA LYS A 272 20.40 19.28 2.74
C LYS A 272 19.30 19.24 1.69
N ALA A 273 19.40 20.09 0.69
CA ALA A 273 18.48 20.08 -0.44
C ALA A 273 18.79 18.86 -1.33
N VAL A 274 17.78 18.03 -1.58
CA VAL A 274 17.88 16.86 -2.45
C VAL A 274 16.68 16.83 -3.38
N SER A 275 16.94 16.57 -4.66
CA SER A 275 15.89 16.34 -5.65
C SER A 275 15.52 14.86 -5.68
N SER A 276 14.25 14.54 -5.52
CA SER A 276 13.73 13.18 -5.57
C SER A 276 12.38 13.14 -6.27
N LYS A 277 12.01 11.95 -6.76
CA LYS A 277 10.72 11.72 -7.43
C LYS A 277 9.56 11.70 -6.44
N GLY A 278 9.74 11.04 -5.29
CA GLY A 278 8.65 10.72 -4.37
C GLY A 278 7.75 9.59 -4.88
N ASP A 279 6.89 9.07 -4.00
CA ASP A 279 5.99 7.96 -4.25
C ASP A 279 4.81 8.29 -5.20
N LEU A 280 4.48 9.57 -5.37
CA LEU A 280 3.49 10.03 -6.35
C LEU A 280 4.15 10.45 -7.66
N GLY A 281 5.27 11.17 -7.59
CA GLY A 281 5.99 11.63 -8.79
C GLY A 281 6.52 10.47 -9.65
N SER A 282 6.91 9.36 -9.02
CA SER A 282 7.30 8.12 -9.71
C SER A 282 6.16 7.38 -10.42
N LYS A 283 4.89 7.75 -10.16
CA LYS A 283 3.70 7.15 -10.80
C LYS A 283 3.23 7.91 -12.04
N LEU A 284 3.86 9.05 -12.36
CA LEU A 284 3.51 9.89 -13.50
C LEU A 284 4.42 9.60 -14.70
N PHE A 285 3.92 9.90 -15.90
CA PHE A 285 4.72 9.90 -17.12
C PHE A 285 4.61 11.26 -17.84
N PRO A 286 5.73 12.00 -18.02
CA PRO A 286 7.04 11.72 -17.44
C PRO A 286 7.00 11.77 -15.90
N GLU A 287 7.96 11.10 -15.25
CA GLU A 287 8.09 11.18 -13.79
C GLU A 287 8.35 12.61 -13.36
N GLN A 288 7.78 13.01 -12.22
CA GLN A 288 7.98 14.34 -11.65
C GLN A 288 8.92 14.29 -10.46
N THR A 289 9.76 15.31 -10.32
CA THR A 289 10.68 15.47 -9.19
C THR A 289 10.43 16.78 -8.46
N SER A 290 10.80 16.82 -7.19
CA SER A 290 10.82 18.05 -6.42
C SER A 290 12.08 18.11 -5.54
N THR A 291 12.57 19.32 -5.31
CA THR A 291 13.66 19.55 -4.33
C THR A 291 13.04 19.70 -2.96
N SER A 292 13.55 18.92 -2.01
CA SER A 292 13.09 18.95 -0.62
C SER A 292 14.27 18.93 0.34
N LEU A 293 14.03 19.34 1.58
CA LEU A 293 15.00 19.25 2.66
C LEU A 293 14.99 17.84 3.23
N LEU A 294 16.08 17.11 3.03
CA LEU A 294 16.36 15.86 3.74
C LEU A 294 17.26 16.13 4.93
N LEU A 295 17.22 15.27 5.94
CA LEU A 295 18.22 15.29 7.00
C LEU A 295 19.61 15.23 6.36
N SER A 296 20.44 16.19 6.73
CA SER A 296 21.86 16.08 6.45
C SER A 296 22.39 14.84 7.16
N ASN A 297 23.47 14.24 6.64
CA ASN A 297 24.12 13.09 7.26
C ASN A 297 24.84 13.49 8.57
N ALA A 298 24.17 14.18 9.49
CA ALA A 298 24.61 14.27 10.86
C ALA A 298 24.70 12.83 11.39
N PRO A 299 25.80 12.43 12.04
CA PRO A 299 25.97 11.06 12.47
C PRO A 299 25.08 10.84 13.69
N THR A 300 23.82 10.46 13.46
CA THR A 300 23.15 9.66 14.48
C THR A 300 24.05 8.44 14.68
N SER A 301 24.48 8.22 15.92
CA SER A 301 25.24 7.02 16.29
C SER A 301 24.32 5.80 16.42
N ALA A 302 23.04 5.98 16.09
CA ALA A 302 22.09 4.90 15.98
C ALA A 302 22.45 3.95 14.84
N ILE A 303 22.55 2.67 15.15
CA ILE A 303 22.81 1.60 14.20
C ILE A 303 21.56 0.74 14.13
N LYS A 304 21.14 0.40 12.90
CA LYS A 304 20.11 -0.62 12.70
C LYS A 304 20.73 -1.99 12.96
N ILE A 305 20.38 -2.61 14.08
CA ILE A 305 20.90 -3.91 14.51
C ILE A 305 20.03 -5.08 14.05
N PHE A 306 18.79 -4.80 13.64
CA PHE A 306 17.88 -5.83 13.13
C PHE A 306 16.97 -5.29 12.03
N ASP A 307 16.75 -6.11 11.01
CA ASP A 307 15.77 -5.93 9.95
C ASP A 307 15.16 -7.29 9.61
N ASN A 308 13.84 -7.44 9.66
CA ASN A 308 13.21 -8.72 9.31
C ASN A 308 13.09 -8.97 7.79
N GLY A 309 13.50 -8.02 6.94
CA GLY A 309 13.44 -8.15 5.49
C GLY A 309 12.04 -8.02 4.89
N ILE A 310 11.01 -7.77 5.70
CA ILE A 310 9.65 -7.58 5.22
C ILE A 310 9.46 -6.12 4.77
N SER A 311 8.85 -5.92 3.60
CA SER A 311 8.51 -4.59 3.09
C SER A 311 7.20 -4.09 3.69
N ASN A 312 7.00 -2.78 3.95
CA ASN A 312 5.72 -2.22 4.44
C ASN A 312 5.13 -2.96 5.66
N ILE A 313 3.82 -3.29 5.63
CA ILE A 313 3.13 -3.97 6.74
C ILE A 313 3.84 -5.29 7.12
N GLY A 314 4.00 -5.51 8.43
CA GLY A 314 4.74 -6.66 8.98
C GLY A 314 6.25 -6.46 9.08
N ARG A 315 6.78 -5.32 8.63
CA ARG A 315 8.20 -4.96 8.83
C ARG A 315 8.50 -4.74 10.30
N ILE A 316 9.65 -5.24 10.74
CA ILE A 316 10.22 -4.97 12.06
C ILE A 316 11.66 -4.50 11.90
N TRP A 317 11.98 -3.37 12.52
CA TRP A 317 13.34 -2.83 12.63
C TRP A 317 13.69 -2.56 14.07
N ILE A 318 14.97 -2.74 14.41
CA ILE A 318 15.51 -2.38 15.71
C ILE A 318 16.75 -1.51 15.51
N TYR A 319 16.76 -0.39 16.21
CA TYR A 319 17.88 0.55 16.24
C TYR A 319 18.40 0.66 17.67
N GLU A 320 19.71 0.75 17.79
CA GLU A 320 20.39 1.06 19.06
C GLU A 320 21.33 2.24 18.88
N ASN A 321 21.30 3.15 19.85
CA ASN A 321 22.21 4.28 19.92
C ASN A 321 22.91 4.32 21.28
N ILE A 322 24.16 3.85 21.31
CA ILE A 322 24.94 3.84 22.56
C ILE A 322 25.32 5.23 23.08
N LYS A 323 25.16 6.27 22.25
CA LYS A 323 25.41 7.68 22.58
C LYS A 323 24.11 8.48 22.72
N SER A 324 22.98 7.80 22.87
CA SER A 324 21.69 8.42 23.14
C SER A 324 21.72 9.24 24.43
N SER A 325 20.79 10.19 24.54
CA SER A 325 20.70 11.05 25.73
C SER A 325 19.96 10.41 26.90
N THR A 326 19.35 9.25 26.69
CA THR A 326 18.57 8.51 27.68
C THR A 326 18.88 7.02 27.58
N GLU A 327 18.53 6.25 28.60
CA GLU A 327 18.57 4.77 28.55
C GLU A 327 17.22 4.17 28.09
N TYR A 328 16.28 5.02 27.67
CA TYR A 328 14.91 4.60 27.41
C TYR A 328 14.76 3.79 26.13
N THR A 329 13.85 2.83 26.18
CA THR A 329 13.37 2.05 25.03
C THR A 329 12.04 2.61 24.53
N LEU A 330 11.98 2.93 23.24
CA LEU A 330 10.76 3.35 22.56
C LEU A 330 10.27 2.23 21.63
N LEU A 331 9.04 1.77 21.85
CA LEU A 331 8.34 0.88 20.94
C LEU A 331 7.37 1.68 20.08
N ILE A 332 7.46 1.52 18.76
CA ILE A 332 6.63 2.20 17.77
C ILE A 332 5.82 1.17 16.97
N PHE A 333 4.51 1.18 17.12
CA PHE A 333 3.58 0.53 16.19
C PHE A 333 3.10 1.59 15.20
N GLY A 334 3.79 1.72 14.06
CA GLY A 334 3.66 2.85 13.14
C GLY A 334 3.38 2.45 11.70
N ASP A 335 3.22 3.43 10.83
CA ASP A 335 3.19 3.24 9.38
C ASP A 335 4.42 3.87 8.72
N SER A 336 4.37 4.04 7.39
CA SER A 336 5.48 4.61 6.64
C SER A 336 5.90 6.02 7.10
N PHE A 337 5.04 6.80 7.77
CA PHE A 337 5.40 8.10 8.35
C PHE A 337 6.37 7.96 9.53
N SER A 338 6.30 6.86 10.30
CA SER A 338 7.24 6.59 11.38
C SER A 338 8.67 6.42 10.91
N VAL A 339 8.91 6.08 9.64
CA VAL A 339 10.28 5.90 9.12
C VAL A 339 11.11 7.18 9.26
N ASN A 340 10.53 8.34 8.93
CA ASN A 340 11.22 9.63 9.10
C ASN A 340 11.33 10.02 10.59
N LEU A 341 10.38 9.62 11.44
CA LEU A 341 10.46 9.87 12.89
C LEU A 341 11.62 9.11 13.54
N ILE A 342 11.86 7.87 13.14
CA ILE A 342 12.92 7.04 13.73
C ILE A 342 14.28 7.74 13.63
N ALA A 343 14.58 8.39 12.49
CA ALA A 343 15.83 9.10 12.30
C ALA A 343 16.05 10.21 13.35
N GLN A 344 14.97 10.87 13.78
CA GLN A 344 15.00 11.92 14.81
C GLN A 344 14.99 11.34 16.22
N LEU A 345 14.07 10.42 16.50
CA LEU A 345 13.88 9.84 17.83
C LEU A 345 15.08 8.99 18.25
N ALA A 346 15.80 8.37 17.31
CA ALA A 346 17.00 7.59 17.60
C ALA A 346 18.15 8.43 18.19
N CYS A 347 18.09 9.77 18.12
CA CYS A 347 19.02 10.64 18.83
C CYS A 347 18.75 10.71 20.34
N VAL A 348 17.51 10.44 20.77
CA VAL A 348 17.06 10.59 22.17
C VAL A 348 16.99 9.26 22.90
N PHE A 349 16.45 8.23 22.25
CA PHE A 349 16.22 6.91 22.83
C PHE A 349 17.43 5.98 22.63
N ARG A 350 17.73 5.16 23.65
CA ARG A 350 18.78 4.13 23.59
C ARG A 350 18.44 3.05 22.61
N ARG A 351 17.19 2.62 22.61
CA ARG A 351 16.68 1.56 21.76
C ARG A 351 15.35 1.96 21.16
N ILE A 352 15.18 1.70 19.86
CA ILE A 352 13.91 1.87 19.17
C ILE A 352 13.56 0.55 18.50
N VAL A 353 12.39 0.01 18.85
CA VAL A 353 11.76 -1.08 18.13
C VAL A 353 10.62 -0.52 17.31
N TYR A 354 10.67 -0.73 16.01
CA TYR A 354 9.65 -0.27 15.07
C TYR A 354 8.98 -1.46 14.42
N ALA A 355 7.66 -1.50 14.53
CA ALA A 355 6.78 -2.44 13.86
C ALA A 355 5.85 -1.67 12.91
N HIS A 356 5.88 -2.00 11.63
CA HIS A 356 5.02 -1.37 10.62
C HIS A 356 3.63 -2.00 10.67
N THR A 357 2.76 -1.47 11.52
CA THR A 357 1.41 -1.98 11.79
C THR A 357 0.35 -0.88 11.91
N ALA A 358 0.67 0.38 11.65
CA ALA A 358 -0.24 1.53 11.64
C ALA A 358 -1.12 1.65 12.91
N ALA A 359 -0.47 1.70 14.07
CA ALA A 359 -1.08 1.71 15.40
C ALA A 359 -1.75 0.41 15.87
N ILE A 360 -1.63 -0.71 15.13
CA ILE A 360 -2.02 -2.02 15.66
C ILE A 360 -0.99 -2.48 16.69
N PHE A 361 -1.39 -2.46 17.95
CA PHE A 361 -0.65 -2.96 19.11
C PHE A 361 -0.48 -4.48 19.09
N ASP A 362 0.74 -4.94 19.35
CA ASP A 362 1.09 -6.35 19.53
C ASP A 362 1.63 -6.61 20.95
N GLN A 363 0.93 -7.46 21.71
CA GLN A 363 1.30 -7.78 23.09
C GLN A 363 2.64 -8.51 23.18
N SER A 364 2.95 -9.40 22.23
CA SER A 364 4.17 -10.21 22.28
C SER A 364 5.44 -9.37 22.15
N ILE A 365 5.38 -8.28 21.39
CA ILE A 365 6.50 -7.34 21.26
C ILE A 365 6.64 -6.49 22.53
N VAL A 366 5.53 -6.05 23.12
CA VAL A 366 5.55 -5.32 24.39
C VAL A 366 6.15 -6.18 25.50
N ASP A 367 5.73 -7.44 25.59
CA ASP A 367 6.24 -8.39 26.58
C ASP A 367 7.72 -8.71 26.36
N GLN A 368 8.19 -8.71 25.12
CA GLN A 368 9.60 -8.94 24.80
C GLN A 368 10.50 -7.74 25.11
N GLU A 369 10.04 -6.53 24.79
CA GLU A 369 10.89 -5.32 24.84
C GLU A 369 10.80 -4.57 26.17
N HIS A 370 9.72 -4.75 26.93
CA HIS A 370 9.45 -3.98 28.16
C HIS A 370 9.74 -2.48 27.98
N PRO A 371 9.12 -1.81 26.99
CA PRO A 371 9.50 -0.45 26.62
C PRO A 371 9.13 0.56 27.72
N ASP A 372 9.90 1.64 27.86
CA ASP A 372 9.52 2.77 28.72
C ASP A 372 8.40 3.60 28.07
N PHE A 373 8.45 3.71 26.74
CA PHE A 373 7.55 4.52 25.94
C PHE A 373 6.94 3.74 24.78
N LEU A 374 5.65 3.94 24.57
CA LEU A 374 4.89 3.34 23.48
C LEU A 374 4.29 4.42 22.57
N LEU A 375 4.61 4.37 21.29
CA LEU A 375 4.04 5.24 20.26
C LEU A 375 3.16 4.42 19.31
N LEU A 376 1.85 4.63 19.39
CA LEU A 376 0.88 4.12 18.44
C LEU A 376 0.71 5.18 17.34
N GLN A 377 1.41 5.02 16.21
CA GLN A 377 1.39 5.99 15.12
C GLN A 377 0.51 5.52 13.96
N THR A 378 -0.40 6.39 13.52
CA THR A 378 -1.22 6.16 12.33
C THR A 378 -1.32 7.42 11.46
N ASN A 379 -1.69 7.26 10.20
CA ASN A 379 -2.06 8.37 9.32
C ASN A 379 -3.56 8.68 9.47
N GLN A 380 -3.92 9.95 9.40
CA GLN A 380 -5.31 10.41 9.41
C GLN A 380 -6.25 9.60 8.50
N ARG A 381 -5.80 9.19 7.29
CA ARG A 381 -6.63 8.42 6.35
C ARG A 381 -7.00 7.01 6.87
N PHE A 382 -6.24 6.46 7.81
CA PHE A 382 -6.51 5.15 8.40
C PHE A 382 -7.54 5.20 9.54
N LEU A 383 -7.97 6.39 9.99
CA LEU A 383 -9.02 6.53 11.00
C LEU A 383 -10.37 5.93 10.59
N ALA A 384 -10.58 5.72 9.28
CA ALA A 384 -11.74 5.00 8.75
C ALA A 384 -11.84 3.54 9.23
N ARG A 385 -10.73 2.94 9.70
CA ARG A 385 -10.64 1.53 10.06
C ARG A 385 -9.90 1.37 11.40
N PRO A 386 -10.62 1.38 12.52
CA PRO A 386 -10.04 1.11 13.83
C PRO A 386 -9.39 -0.28 13.85
N PRO A 387 -8.21 -0.44 14.49
CA PRO A 387 -7.64 -1.73 14.80
C PRO A 387 -8.57 -2.61 15.62
N GLU A 388 -8.33 -3.92 15.59
CA GLU A 388 -8.98 -4.86 16.48
C GLU A 388 -8.06 -5.21 17.65
N ALA A 389 -8.64 -5.55 18.80
CA ALA A 389 -7.87 -5.98 19.95
C ALA A 389 -7.20 -7.35 19.70
N ASN A 390 -6.03 -7.56 20.30
CA ASN A 390 -5.27 -8.82 20.24
C ASN A 390 -4.81 -9.26 18.83
N GLN A 391 -4.67 -8.32 17.89
CA GLN A 391 -4.02 -8.61 16.61
C GLN A 391 -2.53 -8.90 16.81
N SER A 392 -1.99 -9.76 15.93
CA SER A 392 -0.60 -10.21 15.97
C SER A 392 0.11 -9.82 14.66
N ILE A 393 1.26 -9.17 14.78
CA ILE A 393 2.12 -8.89 13.63
C ILE A 393 2.64 -10.20 13.02
N TRP A 394 2.78 -11.25 13.82
CA TRP A 394 3.27 -12.54 13.34
C TRP A 394 2.28 -13.20 12.40
N ASP A 395 0.98 -13.03 12.63
CA ASP A 395 -0.07 -13.51 11.72
C ASP A 395 -0.03 -12.71 10.42
N THR A 396 0.17 -11.39 10.52
CA THR A 396 0.34 -10.52 9.35
C THR A 396 1.59 -10.89 8.53
N ILE A 397 2.69 -11.24 9.20
CA ILE A 397 3.91 -11.72 8.55
C ILE A 397 3.66 -13.07 7.89
N HIS A 398 2.97 -13.98 8.58
CA HIS A 398 2.62 -15.31 8.05
C HIS A 398 1.83 -15.19 6.74
N ASP A 399 0.72 -14.44 6.77
CA ASP A 399 -0.14 -14.21 5.61
C ASP A 399 0.61 -13.59 4.43
N LYS A 400 1.57 -12.71 4.75
CA LYS A 400 2.40 -12.07 3.75
C LYS A 400 3.40 -13.04 3.11
N LEU A 401 4.02 -13.90 3.90
CA LEU A 401 4.95 -14.91 3.41
C LEU A 401 4.24 -15.96 2.55
N LEU A 402 2.96 -16.27 2.80
CA LEU A 402 2.17 -17.14 1.92
C LEU A 402 2.05 -16.58 0.49
N GLY A 403 2.14 -15.27 0.32
CA GLY A 403 2.12 -14.60 -0.99
C GLY A 403 3.50 -14.48 -1.66
N PHE A 404 4.58 -14.95 -1.03
CA PHE A 404 5.94 -14.80 -1.54
C PHE A 404 6.28 -15.89 -2.56
N THR A 405 7.08 -15.55 -3.57
CA THR A 405 7.65 -16.57 -4.47
C THR A 405 8.72 -17.38 -3.74
N PRO A 406 9.08 -18.58 -4.22
CA PRO A 406 10.20 -19.34 -3.65
C PRO A 406 11.50 -18.54 -3.58
N ASN A 407 11.77 -17.68 -4.56
CA ASN A 407 12.94 -16.81 -4.57
C ASN A 407 12.86 -15.75 -3.46
N ASP A 408 11.70 -15.13 -3.24
CA ASP A 408 11.52 -14.17 -2.16
C ASP A 408 11.73 -14.81 -0.78
N LEU A 409 11.20 -16.03 -0.58
CA LEU A 409 11.41 -16.80 0.66
C LEU A 409 12.88 -17.12 0.89
N ILE A 410 13.63 -17.50 -0.15
CA ILE A 410 15.08 -17.72 -0.08
C ILE A 410 15.82 -16.42 0.29
N LEU A 411 15.43 -15.29 -0.31
CA LEU A 411 16.04 -14.00 -0.01
C LEU A 411 15.82 -13.59 1.44
N VAL A 412 14.59 -13.72 1.96
CA VAL A 412 14.30 -13.44 3.37
C VAL A 412 15.02 -14.41 4.29
N THR A 413 15.02 -15.71 3.98
CA THR A 413 15.72 -16.72 4.79
C THR A 413 17.23 -16.43 4.88
N ASN A 414 17.87 -16.14 3.74
CA ASN A 414 19.27 -15.76 3.70
C ASN A 414 19.56 -14.45 4.44
N HIS A 415 18.63 -13.50 4.39
CA HIS A 415 18.72 -12.26 5.14
C HIS A 415 18.64 -12.52 6.65
N MET A 416 17.69 -13.37 7.10
CA MET A 416 17.53 -13.72 8.51
C MET A 416 18.70 -14.52 9.07
N ASN A 417 19.28 -15.44 8.30
CA ASN A 417 20.45 -16.20 8.71
C ASN A 417 21.70 -15.35 8.93
N LYS A 418 21.73 -14.12 8.39
CA LYS A 418 22.80 -13.14 8.62
C LYS A 418 22.56 -12.27 9.85
N GLN A 419 21.36 -12.27 10.44
CA GLN A 419 21.04 -11.53 11.66
C GLN A 419 21.59 -12.29 12.87
N GLN A 420 22.73 -11.84 13.41
CA GLN A 420 23.45 -12.54 14.50
C GLN A 420 23.40 -11.80 15.85
N ASP A 421 22.73 -10.65 15.92
CA ASP A 421 22.70 -9.83 17.13
C ASP A 421 21.86 -10.49 18.24
N GLN A 422 22.50 -10.81 19.38
CA GLN A 422 21.83 -11.45 20.52
C GLN A 422 20.66 -10.62 21.08
N SER A 423 20.73 -9.29 21.01
CA SER A 423 19.65 -8.39 21.48
C SER A 423 18.38 -8.43 20.61
N SER A 424 18.45 -9.12 19.46
CA SER A 424 17.34 -9.30 18.51
C SER A 424 16.95 -10.76 18.31
N ILE A 425 17.54 -11.69 19.08
CA ILE A 425 17.42 -13.13 18.86
C ILE A 425 15.97 -13.64 18.89
N PHE A 426 15.12 -13.01 19.70
CA PHE A 426 13.69 -13.30 19.74
C PHE A 426 13.05 -13.15 18.34
N TYR A 427 13.31 -12.03 17.67
CA TYR A 427 12.74 -11.73 16.36
C TYR A 427 13.33 -12.62 15.27
N THR A 428 14.64 -12.90 15.32
CA THR A 428 15.25 -13.84 14.38
C THR A 428 14.61 -15.22 14.47
N LYS A 429 14.44 -15.74 15.70
CA LYS A 429 13.78 -17.03 15.92
C LYS A 429 12.33 -17.02 15.44
N LYS A 430 11.55 -15.99 15.81
CA LYS A 430 10.16 -15.85 15.38
C LYS A 430 10.03 -15.79 13.85
N MET A 431 10.87 -15.03 13.18
CA MET A 431 10.88 -14.97 11.71
C MET A 431 11.24 -16.31 11.07
N LEU A 432 12.24 -17.01 11.60
CA LEU A 432 12.60 -18.34 11.10
C LEU A 432 11.46 -19.36 11.32
N GLU A 433 10.77 -19.32 12.46
CA GLU A 433 9.55 -20.11 12.70
C GLU A 433 8.49 -19.86 11.62
N GLN A 434 8.24 -18.59 11.25
CA GLN A 434 7.28 -18.24 10.20
C GLN A 434 7.68 -18.75 8.81
N LEU A 435 8.98 -18.79 8.51
CA LEU A 435 9.52 -19.30 7.25
C LEU A 435 9.44 -20.83 7.18
N TYR A 436 9.77 -21.54 8.27
CA TYR A 436 9.74 -23.01 8.29
C TYR A 436 8.32 -23.59 8.25
N ASN A 437 7.33 -22.85 8.74
CA ASN A 437 5.93 -23.28 8.75
C ASN A 437 5.20 -23.09 7.39
N GLN A 438 5.92 -22.77 6.31
CA GLN A 438 5.33 -22.63 4.98
C GLN A 438 5.02 -24.02 4.36
N PRO A 439 3.84 -24.21 3.74
CA PRO A 439 3.36 -25.53 3.26
C PRO A 439 4.21 -26.17 2.16
N HIS A 440 5.26 -25.50 1.67
CA HIS A 440 6.15 -25.98 0.60
C HIS A 440 7.63 -26.10 0.99
N HIS A 441 7.98 -25.94 2.28
CA HIS A 441 9.35 -26.20 2.77
C HIS A 441 9.52 -27.63 3.29
N HIS A 442 9.25 -28.61 2.43
CA HIS A 442 9.92 -29.91 2.53
C HIS A 442 10.68 -30.15 1.21
N PRO A 443 12.01 -30.36 1.27
CA PRO A 443 12.84 -30.58 0.09
C PRO A 443 12.49 -31.86 -0.67
#